data_AF-V7BW49-F1
#
_entry.id   AF-V7BW49-F1
#
_cell.length_a   1.000
_cell.length_b   1.000
_cell.length_c   1.000
_cell.angle_alpha   90.00
_cell.angle_beta   90.00
_cell.angle_gamma   90.00
#
_symmetry.space_group_name_H-M   'P 1'
#
loop_
_entity.id
_entity.type
_entity.pdbx_description
1 polymer ?
#
loop_
_entity_poly.entity_id
_entity_poly.type
_entity_poly.pdbx_seq_one_letter_code
_entity_poly.pdbx_strand_id
1 'polypeptide(L)'
;GLAAKDDLVFLSELMRIVCMTVFRHLRFLFGGLPSDLSASETTNNLAKVVCQCVRGMDLGALSACLAAVVCSAEQPPLRPIGSTSGDGASLILISVLERATELLTDPHAACNYNMGNRSFWQASFDEFFGLLTKYCMNKYHSIMQSMLIQSTSNVDDVGPDAAKAISREMPVELLRASLPHTDERQRKLLLDFAQHSIPVVGFNNTGGNGGHVNSETVLS
;
A
#
# COMPACT_ATOMS: atom_id res chain seq x y z
N GLY A 1 -26.60 -15.03 -31.50
CA GLY A 1 -27.13 -13.66 -31.42
C GLY A 1 -27.37 -13.23 -29.98
N LEU A 2 -28.33 -13.86 -29.29
CA LEU A 2 -28.57 -13.63 -27.85
C LEU A 2 -27.73 -14.53 -26.95
N ALA A 3 -27.64 -15.84 -27.24
CA ALA A 3 -26.86 -16.79 -26.43
C ALA A 3 -25.40 -16.36 -26.18
N ALA A 4 -24.70 -15.85 -27.22
CA ALA A 4 -23.33 -15.37 -27.07
C ALA A 4 -23.19 -14.08 -26.22
N LYS A 5 -24.25 -13.27 -26.12
CA LYS A 5 -24.28 -12.09 -25.24
C LYS A 5 -24.56 -12.52 -23.79
N ASP A 6 -25.49 -13.44 -23.61
CA ASP A 6 -25.83 -13.99 -22.28
C ASP A 6 -24.65 -14.77 -21.70
N ASP A 7 -23.92 -15.53 -22.52
CA ASP A 7 -22.66 -16.20 -22.13
C ASP A 7 -21.58 -15.19 -21.73
N LEU A 8 -21.41 -14.09 -22.46
CA LEU A 8 -20.42 -13.05 -22.16
C LEU A 8 -20.76 -12.33 -20.84
N VAL A 9 -22.05 -12.04 -20.61
CA VAL A 9 -22.53 -11.43 -19.36
C VAL A 9 -22.31 -12.38 -18.18
N PHE A 10 -22.68 -13.66 -18.32
CA PHE A 10 -22.46 -14.67 -17.29
C PHE A 10 -20.96 -14.84 -16.94
N LEU A 11 -20.09 -14.85 -17.95
CA LEU A 11 -18.63 -14.91 -17.75
C LEU A 11 -18.12 -13.67 -17.00
N SER A 12 -18.67 -12.48 -17.29
CA SER A 12 -18.28 -11.24 -16.59
C SER A 12 -18.74 -11.23 -15.13
N GLU A 13 -19.93 -11.74 -14.84
CA GLU A 13 -20.50 -11.86 -13.49
C GLU A 13 -19.72 -12.89 -12.66
N LEU A 14 -19.42 -14.04 -13.26
CA LEU A 14 -18.61 -15.10 -12.64
C LEU A 14 -17.21 -14.58 -12.30
N MET A 15 -16.55 -13.89 -13.23
CA MET A 15 -15.24 -13.30 -12.98
C MET A 15 -15.28 -12.28 -11.85
N ARG A 16 -16.33 -11.46 -11.78
CA ARG A 16 -16.52 -10.52 -10.67
C ARG A 16 -16.65 -11.24 -9.33
N ILE A 17 -17.45 -12.30 -9.24
CA ILE A 17 -17.61 -13.09 -8.02
C ILE A 17 -16.28 -13.73 -7.61
N VAL A 18 -15.57 -14.36 -8.55
CA VAL A 18 -14.26 -14.98 -8.30
C VAL A 18 -13.26 -13.95 -7.77
N CYS A 19 -13.16 -12.78 -8.42
CA CYS A 19 -12.31 -11.70 -7.95
C CYS A 19 -12.72 -11.24 -6.54
N MET A 20 -14.00 -10.99 -6.27
CA MET A 20 -14.45 -10.62 -4.91
C MET A 20 -14.05 -11.67 -3.86
N THR A 21 -14.18 -12.97 -4.18
CA THR A 21 -13.74 -14.04 -3.29
C THR A 21 -12.23 -14.00 -3.05
N VAL A 22 -11.42 -13.83 -4.09
CA VAL A 22 -9.96 -13.69 -3.95
C VAL A 22 -9.61 -12.49 -3.07
N PHE A 23 -10.24 -11.34 -3.30
CA PHE A 23 -10.02 -10.11 -2.54
C PHE A 23 -10.40 -10.25 -1.07
N ARG A 24 -11.51 -10.93 -0.78
CA ARG A 24 -11.94 -11.25 0.58
C ARG A 24 -10.97 -12.18 1.31
N HIS A 25 -10.21 -13.00 0.58
CA HIS A 25 -9.35 -14.03 1.16
C HIS A 25 -7.85 -13.77 0.92
N LEU A 26 -7.44 -12.52 0.65
CA LEU A 26 -6.04 -12.16 0.41
C LEU A 26 -5.10 -12.59 1.55
N ARG A 27 -5.54 -12.52 2.81
CA ARG A 27 -4.71 -12.96 3.95
C ARG A 27 -4.47 -14.46 3.97
N PHE A 28 -5.45 -15.26 3.57
CA PHE A 28 -5.33 -16.70 3.46
C PHE A 28 -4.44 -17.09 2.27
N LEU A 29 -4.67 -16.46 1.12
CA LEU A 29 -3.97 -16.78 -0.13
C LEU A 29 -2.51 -16.30 -0.16
N PHE A 30 -2.23 -15.14 0.41
CA PHE A 30 -0.94 -14.48 0.30
C PHE A 30 -0.25 -14.23 1.64
N GLY A 31 -0.85 -14.62 2.77
CA GLY A 31 -0.33 -14.31 4.11
C GLY A 31 0.98 -15.00 4.48
N GLY A 32 1.29 -16.13 3.84
CA GLY A 32 2.57 -16.83 3.98
C GLY A 32 3.04 -17.35 2.63
N LEU A 33 4.36 -17.43 2.44
CA LEU A 33 4.90 -18.19 1.32
C LEU A 33 4.79 -19.68 1.62
N PRO A 34 4.23 -20.47 0.69
CA PRO A 34 4.37 -21.91 0.74
C PRO A 34 5.86 -22.28 0.73
N SER A 35 6.28 -23.20 1.60
CA SER A 35 7.64 -23.76 1.57
C SER A 35 7.90 -24.59 0.33
N ASP A 36 6.84 -25.09 -0.31
CA ASP A 36 6.90 -25.77 -1.59
C ASP A 36 6.96 -24.77 -2.76
N LEU A 37 7.95 -24.93 -3.63
CA LEU A 37 8.18 -24.05 -4.77
C LEU A 37 7.00 -24.07 -5.75
N SER A 38 6.38 -25.24 -5.97
CA SER A 38 5.27 -25.36 -6.92
C SER A 38 4.01 -24.63 -6.44
N ALA A 39 3.72 -24.71 -5.14
CA ALA A 39 2.66 -23.95 -4.50
C ALA A 39 2.96 -22.44 -4.52
N SER A 40 4.21 -22.02 -4.29
CA SER A 40 4.62 -20.61 -4.38
C SER A 40 4.42 -20.05 -5.80
N GLU A 41 4.83 -20.80 -6.82
CA GLU A 41 4.64 -20.43 -8.23
C GLU A 41 3.15 -20.30 -8.58
N THR A 42 2.33 -21.24 -8.11
CA THR A 42 0.89 -21.23 -8.31
C THR A 42 0.25 -19.98 -7.71
N THR A 43 0.61 -19.61 -6.48
CA THR A 43 0.11 -18.39 -5.82
C THR A 43 0.54 -17.12 -6.56
N ASN A 44 1.78 -17.07 -7.07
CA ASN A 44 2.25 -15.94 -7.88
C ASN A 44 1.48 -15.84 -9.22
N ASN A 45 1.26 -16.97 -9.89
CA ASN A 45 0.48 -17.02 -11.12
C ASN A 45 -0.97 -16.62 -10.89
N LEU A 46 -1.57 -17.00 -9.75
CA LEU A 46 -2.89 -16.53 -9.35
C LEU A 46 -2.93 -15.00 -9.24
N ALA A 47 -1.93 -14.38 -8.59
CA ALA A 47 -1.88 -12.91 -8.51
C ALA A 47 -1.83 -12.26 -9.89
N LYS A 48 -1.01 -12.78 -10.80
CA LYS A 48 -0.91 -12.27 -12.19
C LYS A 48 -2.23 -12.40 -12.94
N VAL A 49 -2.90 -13.54 -12.85
CA VAL A 49 -4.20 -13.78 -13.50
C VAL A 49 -5.24 -12.81 -12.94
N VAL A 50 -5.28 -12.62 -11.62
CA VAL A 50 -6.22 -11.68 -10.99
C VAL A 50 -5.95 -10.24 -11.44
N CYS A 51 -4.69 -9.80 -11.51
CA CYS A 51 -4.34 -8.49 -12.06
C CYS A 51 -4.78 -8.34 -13.53
N GLN A 52 -4.66 -9.39 -14.34
CA GLN A 52 -5.17 -9.38 -15.72
C GLN A 52 -6.70 -9.23 -15.76
N CYS A 53 -7.43 -9.96 -14.90
CA CYS A 53 -8.89 -9.83 -14.78
C CYS A 53 -9.30 -8.41 -14.37
N VAL A 54 -8.58 -7.81 -13.41
CA VAL A 54 -8.82 -6.43 -12.94
C VAL A 54 -8.78 -5.41 -14.06
N ARG A 55 -7.89 -5.57 -15.05
CA ARG A 55 -7.83 -4.66 -16.23
C ARG A 55 -9.12 -4.64 -17.05
N GLY A 56 -9.90 -5.71 -17.03
CA GLY A 56 -11.18 -5.81 -17.73
C GLY A 56 -12.38 -5.33 -16.91
N MET A 57 -12.21 -5.00 -15.63
CA MET A 57 -13.31 -4.63 -14.74
C MET A 57 -13.75 -3.18 -14.92
N ASP A 58 -15.04 -2.94 -14.64
CA ASP A 58 -15.62 -1.61 -14.53
C ASP A 58 -15.49 -1.07 -13.09
N LEU A 59 -15.81 0.21 -12.91
CA LEU A 59 -15.66 0.87 -11.62
C LEU A 59 -16.49 0.19 -10.51
N GLY A 60 -17.70 -0.31 -10.83
CA GLY A 60 -18.55 -0.99 -9.85
C GLY A 60 -17.96 -2.30 -9.34
N ALA A 61 -17.39 -3.12 -10.24
CA ALA A 61 -16.72 -4.35 -9.89
C ALA A 61 -15.43 -4.10 -9.08
N LEU A 62 -14.66 -3.07 -9.43
CA LEU A 62 -13.47 -2.66 -8.66
C LEU A 62 -13.85 -2.24 -7.23
N SER A 63 -14.90 -1.41 -7.08
CA SER A 63 -15.44 -1.01 -5.78
C SER A 63 -15.86 -2.23 -4.94
N ALA A 64 -16.57 -3.19 -5.54
CA ALA A 64 -16.99 -4.40 -4.86
C ALA A 64 -15.81 -5.27 -4.41
N CYS A 65 -14.75 -5.38 -5.24
CA CYS A 65 -13.53 -6.07 -4.86
C CYS A 65 -12.84 -5.38 -3.68
N LEU A 66 -12.76 -4.06 -3.68
CA LEU A 66 -12.14 -3.30 -2.58
C LEU A 66 -12.95 -3.40 -1.29
N ALA A 67 -14.28 -3.30 -1.37
CA ALA A 67 -15.19 -3.53 -0.25
C ALA A 67 -15.03 -4.96 0.31
N ALA A 68 -14.85 -5.96 -0.54
CA ALA A 68 -14.63 -7.34 -0.11
C ALA A 68 -13.36 -7.50 0.75
N VAL A 69 -12.32 -6.71 0.49
CA VAL A 69 -11.10 -6.66 1.33
C VAL A 69 -11.43 -6.12 2.72
N VAL A 70 -12.15 -5.00 2.79
CA VAL A 70 -12.55 -4.37 4.05
C VAL A 70 -13.47 -5.29 4.86
N CYS A 71 -14.38 -6.00 4.20
CA CYS A 71 -15.29 -6.96 4.81
C CYS A 71 -14.65 -8.33 5.12
N SER A 72 -13.35 -8.49 4.92
CA SER A 72 -12.62 -9.69 5.33
C SER A 72 -12.52 -9.76 6.86
N ALA A 73 -12.57 -10.98 7.41
CA ALA A 73 -12.31 -11.20 8.83
C ALA A 73 -10.83 -10.96 9.20
N GLU A 74 -9.93 -11.08 8.22
CA GLU A 74 -8.49 -10.92 8.42
C GLU A 74 -7.92 -9.88 7.45
N GLN A 75 -7.01 -9.03 7.94
CA GLN A 75 -6.39 -7.99 7.13
C GLN A 75 -5.39 -8.59 6.12
N PRO A 76 -5.38 -8.12 4.86
CA PRO A 76 -4.43 -8.58 3.85
C PRO A 76 -2.99 -8.23 4.25
N PRO A 77 -2.00 -9.01 3.80
CA PRO A 77 -0.59 -8.66 3.96
C PRO A 77 -0.23 -7.50 3.01
N LEU A 78 -0.14 -6.29 3.55
CA LEU A 78 0.22 -5.07 2.80
C LEU A 78 1.73 -4.86 2.79
N ARG A 79 2.45 -5.76 2.10
CA ARG A 79 3.92 -5.72 2.01
C ARG A 79 4.39 -4.87 0.82
N PRO A 80 5.60 -4.30 0.86
CA PRO A 80 6.15 -3.59 -0.29
C PRO A 80 6.39 -4.54 -1.48
N ILE A 81 6.45 -3.98 -2.67
CA ILE A 81 6.72 -4.76 -3.89
C ILE A 81 8.17 -5.29 -3.84
N GLY A 82 8.35 -6.56 -4.23
CA GLY A 82 9.63 -7.27 -4.14
C GLY A 82 9.95 -7.83 -2.75
N SER A 83 9.00 -7.79 -1.80
CA SER A 83 9.20 -8.41 -0.49
C SER A 83 9.50 -9.91 -0.61
N THR A 84 10.55 -10.38 0.08
CA THR A 84 10.92 -11.81 0.12
C THR A 84 9.84 -12.69 0.73
N SER A 85 8.91 -12.09 1.49
CA SER A 85 7.76 -12.77 2.08
C SER A 85 6.55 -12.85 1.13
N GLY A 86 6.70 -12.33 -0.09
CA GLY A 86 5.69 -12.30 -1.15
C GLY A 86 4.89 -10.99 -1.17
N ASP A 87 4.51 -10.52 -2.35
CA ASP A 87 3.87 -9.21 -2.55
C ASP A 87 2.55 -9.29 -3.35
N GLY A 88 2.05 -10.51 -3.61
CA GLY A 88 0.88 -10.75 -4.46
C GLY A 88 -0.38 -10.00 -4.03
N ALA A 89 -0.67 -9.89 -2.73
CA ALA A 89 -1.82 -9.12 -2.25
C ALA A 89 -1.68 -7.61 -2.56
N SER A 90 -0.50 -7.04 -2.30
CA SER A 90 -0.23 -5.63 -2.63
C SER A 90 -0.28 -5.39 -4.14
N LEU A 91 0.26 -6.31 -4.94
CA LEU A 91 0.22 -6.22 -6.40
C LEU A 91 -1.22 -6.18 -6.93
N ILE A 92 -2.10 -7.04 -6.42
CA ILE A 92 -3.52 -7.08 -6.78
C ILE A 92 -4.22 -5.77 -6.41
N LEU A 93 -3.97 -5.26 -5.20
CA LEU A 93 -4.57 -4.01 -4.72
C LEU A 93 -4.09 -2.79 -5.52
N ILE A 94 -2.79 -2.73 -5.83
CA ILE A 94 -2.22 -1.70 -6.72
C ILE A 94 -2.90 -1.75 -8.08
N SER A 95 -3.04 -2.93 -8.67
CA SER A 95 -3.70 -3.09 -9.97
C SER A 95 -5.14 -2.56 -9.98
N VAL A 96 -5.88 -2.68 -8.87
CA VAL A 96 -7.23 -2.12 -8.75
C VAL A 96 -7.21 -0.60 -8.68
N LEU A 97 -6.32 -0.03 -7.88
CA LEU A 97 -6.19 1.42 -7.74
C LEU A 97 -5.74 2.06 -9.05
N GLU A 98 -4.76 1.48 -9.74
CA GLU A 98 -4.29 1.96 -11.04
C GLU A 98 -5.42 1.89 -12.08
N ARG A 99 -6.13 0.76 -12.15
CA ARG A 99 -7.27 0.63 -13.05
C ARG A 99 -8.36 1.64 -12.75
N ALA A 100 -8.69 1.86 -11.48
CA ALA A 100 -9.66 2.88 -11.10
C ALA A 100 -9.19 4.29 -11.50
N THR A 101 -7.89 4.59 -11.39
CA THR A 101 -7.33 5.86 -11.87
C THR A 101 -7.55 6.02 -13.37
N GLU A 102 -7.26 5.00 -14.18
CA GLU A 102 -7.53 5.03 -15.63
C GLU A 102 -9.00 5.35 -15.91
N LEU A 103 -9.93 4.65 -15.26
CA LEU A 103 -11.37 4.84 -15.48
C LEU A 103 -11.85 6.22 -15.03
N LEU A 104 -11.35 6.73 -13.91
CA LEU A 104 -11.80 8.01 -13.34
C LEU A 104 -11.22 9.23 -14.06
N THR A 105 -10.04 9.08 -14.67
CA THR A 105 -9.34 10.15 -15.40
C THR A 105 -9.67 10.18 -16.90
N ASP A 106 -10.24 9.11 -17.46
CA ASP A 106 -10.65 9.06 -18.87
C ASP A 106 -11.77 10.09 -19.17
N PRO A 107 -11.47 11.14 -19.98
CA PRO A 107 -12.44 12.16 -20.36
C PRO A 107 -13.63 11.59 -21.15
N HIS A 108 -13.43 10.50 -21.90
CA HIS A 108 -14.47 9.87 -22.72
C HIS A 108 -15.40 8.97 -21.91
N ALA A 109 -14.96 8.52 -20.74
CA ALA A 109 -15.76 7.67 -19.85
C ALA A 109 -16.48 8.47 -18.74
N ALA A 110 -16.18 9.76 -18.59
CA ALA A 110 -16.85 10.67 -17.65
C ALA A 110 -18.39 10.70 -17.81
N CYS A 111 -18.92 10.48 -19.02
CA CYS A 111 -20.35 10.38 -19.29
C CYS A 111 -20.95 8.97 -19.10
N ASN A 112 -20.12 7.92 -19.03
CA ASN A 112 -20.58 6.52 -19.02
C ASN A 112 -20.64 5.89 -17.62
N TYR A 113 -19.95 6.44 -16.62
CA TYR A 113 -20.09 5.97 -15.24
C TYR A 113 -21.28 6.65 -14.57
N ASN A 114 -22.27 5.85 -14.17
CA ASN A 114 -23.35 6.31 -13.32
C ASN A 114 -22.76 6.96 -12.05
N MET A 115 -23.32 8.09 -11.62
CA MET A 115 -22.95 8.81 -10.38
C MET A 115 -22.90 7.85 -9.17
N GLY A 116 -23.75 6.82 -9.15
CA GLY A 116 -23.74 5.76 -8.14
C GLY A 116 -22.46 4.91 -8.10
N ASN A 117 -21.81 4.66 -9.24
CA ASN A 117 -20.56 3.89 -9.26
C ASN A 117 -19.38 4.71 -8.72
N ARG A 118 -19.38 6.03 -8.95
CA ARG A 118 -18.37 6.94 -8.39
C ARG A 118 -18.52 7.08 -6.88
N SER A 119 -19.74 7.24 -6.37
CA SER A 119 -19.98 7.30 -4.92
C SER A 119 -19.67 5.96 -4.25
N PHE A 120 -20.02 4.84 -4.87
CA PHE A 120 -19.68 3.51 -4.34
C PHE A 120 -18.17 3.26 -4.33
N TRP A 121 -17.45 3.69 -5.38
CA TRP A 121 -15.99 3.68 -5.39
C TRP A 121 -15.41 4.48 -4.23
N GLN A 122 -15.83 5.73 -4.06
CA GLN A 122 -15.28 6.57 -3.00
C GLN A 122 -15.53 5.97 -1.62
N ALA A 123 -16.74 5.47 -1.34
CA ALA A 123 -17.05 4.83 -0.07
C ALA A 123 -16.18 3.58 0.17
N SER A 124 -16.00 2.74 -0.85
CA SER A 124 -15.17 1.54 -0.75
C SER A 124 -13.69 1.89 -0.56
N PHE A 125 -13.22 2.93 -1.23
CA PHE A 125 -11.86 3.44 -1.11
C PHE A 125 -11.61 4.05 0.27
N ASP A 126 -12.52 4.85 0.81
CA ASP A 126 -12.35 5.51 2.09
C ASP A 126 -12.18 4.50 3.24
N GLU A 127 -12.98 3.44 3.22
CA GLU A 127 -12.87 2.32 4.17
C GLU A 127 -11.54 1.55 4.01
N PHE A 128 -11.15 1.25 2.77
CA PHE A 128 -9.86 0.63 2.49
C PHE A 128 -8.68 1.50 2.91
N PHE A 129 -8.77 2.80 2.69
CA PHE A 129 -7.74 3.76 3.06
C PHE A 129 -7.59 3.85 4.58
N GLY A 130 -8.70 3.77 5.32
CA GLY A 130 -8.69 3.60 6.78
C GLY A 130 -7.91 2.35 7.21
N LEU A 131 -8.13 1.21 6.53
CA LEU A 131 -7.36 -0.01 6.76
C LEU A 131 -5.87 0.17 6.45
N LEU A 132 -5.53 0.75 5.29
CA LEU A 132 -4.16 0.97 4.83
C LEU A 132 -3.37 1.88 5.78
N THR A 133 -3.97 3.00 6.18
CA THR A 133 -3.34 3.95 7.11
C THR A 133 -3.15 3.34 8.49
N LYS A 134 -4.13 2.59 9.01
CA LYS A 134 -3.99 1.84 10.27
C LYS A 134 -2.85 0.81 10.20
N TYR A 135 -2.74 0.07 9.09
CA TYR A 135 -1.63 -0.85 8.87
C TYR A 135 -0.27 -0.13 8.91
N CYS A 136 -0.15 0.97 8.17
CA CYS A 136 1.06 1.79 8.09
C CYS A 136 1.48 2.31 9.47
N MET A 137 0.54 2.84 10.26
CA MET A 137 0.78 3.32 11.62
C MET A 137 1.25 2.20 12.55
N ASN A 138 0.58 1.05 12.52
CA ASN A 138 0.95 -0.10 13.34
C ASN A 138 2.34 -0.62 12.99
N LYS A 139 2.68 -0.68 11.69
CA LYS A 139 4.01 -1.08 11.23
C LYS A 139 5.09 -0.11 11.68
N TYR A 140 4.87 1.20 11.50
CA TYR A 140 5.80 2.22 11.97
C TYR A 140 6.05 2.10 13.48
N HIS A 141 4.99 2.01 14.29
CA HIS A 141 5.13 1.88 15.74
C HIS A 141 5.87 0.60 16.13
N SER A 142 5.58 -0.53 15.47
CA SER A 142 6.28 -1.80 15.70
C SER A 142 7.78 -1.68 15.41
N ILE A 143 8.17 -1.03 14.31
CA ILE A 143 9.58 -0.82 13.95
C ILE A 143 10.24 0.07 15.01
N MET A 144 9.64 1.21 15.34
CA MET A 144 10.17 2.13 16.36
C MET A 144 10.34 1.46 17.72
N GLN A 145 9.38 0.64 18.14
CA GLN A 145 9.47 -0.12 19.39
C GLN A 145 10.60 -1.16 19.34
N SER A 146 10.76 -1.89 18.23
CA SER A 146 11.87 -2.83 18.05
C SER A 146 13.23 -2.11 18.08
N MET A 147 13.34 -0.95 17.46
CA MET A 147 14.56 -0.13 17.48
C MET A 147 14.88 0.39 18.89
N LEU A 148 13.89 0.83 19.68
CA LEU A 148 14.09 1.24 21.07
C LEU A 148 14.58 0.09 21.96
N ILE A 149 14.12 -1.14 21.70
CA ILE A 149 14.59 -2.32 22.43
C ILE A 149 16.04 -2.63 22.02
N GLN A 150 16.40 -2.51 20.73
CA GLN A 150 17.75 -2.78 20.23
C GLN A 150 18.78 -1.69 20.60
N SER A 151 18.37 -0.42 20.70
CA SER A 151 19.26 0.70 21.07
C SER A 151 19.69 0.72 22.53
N THR A 152 19.10 -0.14 23.38
CA THR A 152 19.69 -0.48 24.70
C THR A 152 21.04 -1.20 24.59
N SER A 153 21.46 -1.59 23.39
CA SER A 153 22.70 -2.35 23.13
C SER A 153 23.79 -1.58 22.38
N ASN A 154 23.49 -0.51 21.61
CA ASN A 154 24.46 0.33 20.88
C ASN A 154 23.81 1.65 20.41
N VAL A 155 24.36 2.81 20.81
CA VAL A 155 23.67 4.12 20.73
C VAL A 155 24.05 4.97 19.50
N ASP A 156 25.05 4.60 18.70
CA ASP A 156 25.64 5.55 17.72
C ASP A 156 25.21 5.39 16.23
N ASP A 157 24.28 4.49 15.87
CA ASP A 157 23.90 4.24 14.45
C ASP A 157 22.37 4.08 14.19
N VAL A 158 21.52 4.58 15.07
CA VAL A 158 20.05 4.29 15.06
C VAL A 158 19.29 4.99 13.92
N GLY A 159 19.76 6.16 13.46
CA GLY A 159 19.07 7.00 12.47
C GLY A 159 18.96 6.40 11.04
N PRO A 160 20.08 6.03 10.39
CA PRO A 160 20.05 5.47 9.05
C PRO A 160 19.46 4.05 9.01
N ASP A 161 19.62 3.27 10.08
CA ASP A 161 19.06 1.92 10.17
C ASP A 161 17.52 1.94 10.34
N ALA A 162 16.98 2.89 11.10
CA ALA A 162 15.53 3.07 11.22
C ALA A 162 14.87 3.45 9.89
N ALA A 163 15.44 4.41 9.15
CA ALA A 163 14.91 4.80 7.84
C ALA A 163 14.93 3.64 6.84
N LYS A 164 16.00 2.83 6.85
CA LYS A 164 16.12 1.62 6.03
C LYS A 164 15.10 0.55 6.43
N ALA A 165 14.90 0.30 7.72
CA ALA A 165 13.90 -0.65 8.22
C ALA A 165 12.47 -0.22 7.83
N ILE A 166 12.15 1.07 7.99
CA ILE A 166 10.86 1.64 7.58
C ILE A 166 10.65 1.46 6.07
N SER A 167 11.64 1.82 5.24
CA SER A 167 11.52 1.70 3.78
C SER A 167 11.32 0.25 3.30
N ARG A 168 11.75 -0.75 4.07
CA ARG A 168 11.62 -2.18 3.75
C ARG A 168 10.30 -2.81 4.18
N GLU A 169 9.55 -2.16 5.06
CA GLU A 169 8.30 -2.69 5.63
C GLU A 169 7.07 -1.89 5.18
N MET A 170 7.26 -0.62 4.82
CA MET A 170 6.17 0.28 4.43
C MET A 170 5.73 0.04 2.97
N PRO A 171 4.43 -0.12 2.69
CA PRO A 171 3.93 -0.40 1.34
C PRO A 171 3.85 0.88 0.49
N VAL A 172 5.02 1.44 0.14
CA VAL A 172 5.15 2.74 -0.55
C VAL A 172 4.45 2.75 -1.90
N GLU A 173 4.54 1.67 -2.67
CA GLU A 173 3.89 1.58 -3.99
C GLU A 173 2.36 1.60 -3.86
N LEU A 174 1.81 0.92 -2.85
CA LEU A 174 0.36 0.88 -2.59
C LEU A 174 -0.15 2.24 -2.08
N LEU A 175 0.62 2.91 -1.23
CA LEU A 175 0.34 4.29 -0.80
C LEU A 175 0.35 5.24 -1.99
N ARG A 176 1.34 5.14 -2.88
CA ARG A 176 1.43 5.94 -4.10
C ARG A 176 0.23 5.72 -5.01
N ALA A 177 -0.15 4.47 -5.26
CA ALA A 177 -1.32 4.12 -6.07
C ALA A 177 -2.64 4.62 -5.46
N SER A 178 -2.68 4.85 -4.15
CA SER A 178 -3.86 5.38 -3.45
C SER A 178 -4.03 6.91 -3.60
N LEU A 179 -2.95 7.65 -3.88
CA LEU A 179 -2.97 9.13 -3.93
C LEU A 179 -4.03 9.74 -4.87
N PRO A 180 -4.27 9.23 -6.09
CA PRO A 180 -5.29 9.79 -7.00
C PRO A 180 -6.71 9.72 -6.45
N HIS A 181 -6.96 8.83 -5.48
CA HIS A 181 -8.29 8.55 -4.93
C HIS A 181 -8.55 9.25 -3.60
N THR A 182 -7.52 9.90 -3.03
CA THR A 182 -7.64 10.60 -1.75
C THR A 182 -8.39 11.92 -1.85
N ASP A 183 -9.19 12.22 -0.83
CA ASP A 183 -9.70 13.57 -0.58
C ASP A 183 -8.65 14.45 0.12
N GLU A 184 -8.96 15.74 0.30
CA GLU A 184 -8.03 16.68 0.93
C GLU A 184 -7.69 16.33 2.39
N ARG A 185 -8.65 15.76 3.11
CA ARG A 185 -8.48 15.33 4.51
C ARG A 185 -7.52 14.15 4.60
N GLN A 186 -7.66 13.17 3.71
CA GLN A 186 -6.80 12.00 3.60
C GLN A 186 -5.38 12.38 3.15
N ARG A 187 -5.23 13.35 2.24
CA ARG A 187 -3.91 13.90 1.88
C ARG A 187 -3.23 14.55 3.07
N LYS A 188 -3.96 15.34 3.86
CA LYS A 188 -3.43 15.94 5.09
C LYS A 188 -2.96 14.87 6.09
N LEU A 189 -3.74 13.80 6.27
CA LEU A 189 -3.36 12.68 7.14
C LEU A 189 -2.04 12.02 6.70
N LEU A 190 -1.83 11.82 5.40
CA LEU A 190 -0.57 11.29 4.86
C LEU A 190 0.60 12.24 5.07
N LEU A 191 0.38 13.54 4.91
CA LEU A 191 1.40 14.55 5.14
C LEU A 191 1.82 14.60 6.60
N ASP A 192 0.84 14.60 7.51
CA ASP A 192 1.08 14.56 8.96
C ASP A 192 1.86 13.27 9.32
N PHE A 193 1.48 12.12 8.77
CA PHE A 193 2.22 10.87 8.97
C PHE A 193 3.67 10.95 8.46
N ALA A 194 3.89 11.47 7.25
CA ALA A 194 5.23 11.63 6.69
C ALA A 194 6.12 12.54 7.55
N GLN A 195 5.56 13.61 8.11
CA GLN A 195 6.29 14.53 9.00
C GLN A 195 6.66 13.88 10.34
N HIS A 196 5.80 13.03 10.91
CA HIS A 196 6.05 12.36 12.19
C HIS A 196 6.88 11.07 12.06
N SER A 197 7.02 10.54 10.84
CA SER A 197 7.75 9.29 10.55
C SER A 197 9.18 9.50 10.04
N ILE A 198 9.55 10.74 9.67
CA ILE A 198 10.95 11.10 9.46
C ILE A 198 11.58 11.25 10.85
N PRO A 199 12.48 10.35 11.28
CA PRO A 199 13.34 10.68 12.41
C PRO A 199 14.06 11.95 12.03
N VAL A 200 14.02 12.98 12.88
CA VAL A 200 14.74 14.23 12.68
C VAL A 200 16.22 13.88 12.56
N VAL A 201 16.66 13.61 11.33
CA VAL A 201 18.06 13.68 10.95
C VAL A 201 18.35 15.15 11.10
N GLY A 202 19.00 15.49 12.22
CA GLY A 202 19.60 16.79 12.38
C GLY A 202 20.53 17.00 11.20
N PHE A 203 20.06 17.75 10.20
CA PHE A 203 20.92 18.48 9.30
C PHE A 203 21.61 19.55 10.16
N ASN A 204 22.57 19.12 10.98
CA ASN A 204 23.64 20.00 11.42
C ASN A 204 24.40 20.34 10.13
N ASN A 205 24.06 21.51 9.58
CA ASN A 205 24.96 22.26 8.73
C ASN A 205 26.27 22.46 9.52
N THR A 206 27.17 21.51 9.39
CA THR A 206 28.56 21.61 9.79
C THR A 206 29.24 22.48 8.74
N GLY A 207 28.98 23.79 8.82
CA GLY A 207 29.82 24.81 8.21
C GLY A 207 31.11 24.90 9.02
N GLY A 208 32.07 24.02 8.72
CA GLY A 208 33.42 24.09 9.26
C GLY A 208 34.22 25.21 8.60
N ASN A 209 34.78 26.10 9.43
CA ASN A 209 36.03 26.82 9.19
C ASN A 209 36.48 27.32 10.57
N GLY A 210 37.47 26.74 11.26
CA GLY A 210 38.86 26.58 10.85
C GLY A 210 39.68 27.63 11.62
N GLY A 211 40.32 27.24 12.74
CA GLY A 211 41.05 28.19 13.59
C GLY A 211 41.68 27.59 14.84
N HIS A 212 42.78 26.88 14.60
CA HIS A 212 43.76 26.29 15.50
C HIS A 212 44.12 27.07 16.79
N VAL A 213 44.38 26.29 17.85
CA VAL A 213 44.93 26.57 19.20
C VAL A 213 46.16 27.50 19.24
N ASN A 214 46.32 28.34 20.30
CA ASN A 214 47.10 28.01 21.51
C ASN A 214 47.11 29.11 22.60
N SER A 215 47.43 28.66 23.83
CA SER A 215 47.59 29.31 25.15
C SER A 215 48.19 30.73 25.24
N GLU A 216 47.77 31.51 26.26
CA GLU A 216 48.53 31.70 27.52
C GLU A 216 47.77 32.58 28.55
N THR A 217 48.05 32.28 29.82
CA THR A 217 47.58 32.89 31.06
C THR A 217 48.30 34.23 31.33
N VAL A 218 47.69 35.16 32.08
CA VAL A 218 48.22 35.84 33.31
C VAL A 218 47.48 37.17 33.57
N LEU A 219 47.19 37.34 34.85
CA LEU A 219 46.60 38.46 35.59
C LEU A 219 47.15 39.86 35.27
N SER A 220 46.27 40.86 35.33
CA SER A 220 46.41 42.10 36.11
C SER A 220 45.05 42.77 36.28
#